data_AF-A0A919MN11-F1
#
_entry.id   AF-A0A919MN11-F1
#
_cell.length_a   1.000
_cell.length_b   1.000
_cell.length_c   1.000
_cell.angle_alpha   90.00
_cell.angle_beta   90.00
_cell.angle_gamma   90.00
#
_symmetry.space_group_name_H-M   'P 1'
#
loop_
_entity.id
_entity.type
_entity.pdbx_description
1 polymer ?
#
loop_
_entity_poly.entity_id
_entity_poly.type
_entity_poly.pdbx_seq_one_letter_code
_entity_poly.pdbx_strand_id
1 'polypeptide(L)'
;MQWRQARGGLGIRPPVHDLREIVNAILYVARTGMAWEYLPHDFPPAKTVYDYYAKWEKDGTTARIHDLLRSRVREALGRDAQPSAAVLDAQSVKRLAM
;
A
#
# COMPACT_ATOMS: atom_id res chain seq x y z
N MET A 1 19.25 -5.89 -0.44
CA MET A 1 19.36 -4.44 -0.72
C MET A 1 19.73 -4.09 -2.17
N GLN A 2 19.76 -5.06 -3.11
CA GLN A 2 20.22 -4.86 -4.49
C GLN A 2 19.17 -4.23 -5.43
N TRP A 3 17.86 -4.41 -5.14
CA TRP A 3 16.77 -3.96 -6.01
C TRP A 3 16.63 -2.42 -6.10
N ARG A 4 17.14 -1.66 -5.10
CA ARG A 4 17.13 -0.19 -5.12
C ARG A 4 18.00 0.39 -6.24
N GLN A 5 19.10 -0.28 -6.59
CA GLN A 5 20.04 0.14 -7.64
C GLN A 5 19.52 -0.16 -9.05
N ALA A 6 18.61 -1.13 -9.21
CA ALA A 6 18.10 -1.58 -10.51
C ALA A 6 17.18 -0.58 -11.24
N ARG A 7 16.90 0.59 -10.64
CA ARG A 7 16.14 1.68 -11.25
C ARG A 7 17.03 2.75 -11.90
N GLY A 8 18.34 2.72 -11.66
CA GLY A 8 19.31 3.57 -12.34
C GLY A 8 19.68 2.96 -13.69
N GLY A 9 19.57 3.74 -14.77
CA GLY A 9 19.99 3.31 -16.12
C GLY A 9 18.99 3.59 -17.24
N LEU A 10 17.76 4.04 -16.94
CA LEU A 10 16.72 4.32 -17.94
C LEU A 10 16.66 5.78 -18.42
N GLY A 11 17.57 6.66 -17.97
CA GLY A 11 17.50 8.11 -18.26
C GLY A 11 16.31 8.84 -17.63
N ILE A 12 15.50 8.14 -16.82
CA ILE A 12 14.36 8.69 -16.09
C ILE A 12 14.89 9.38 -14.83
N ARG A 13 14.41 10.61 -14.55
CA ARG A 13 14.77 11.34 -13.33
C ARG A 13 14.60 10.42 -12.12
N PRO A 14 15.62 10.30 -11.25
CA PRO A 14 15.54 9.43 -10.08
C PRO A 14 14.33 9.83 -9.22
N PRO A 15 13.60 8.87 -8.66
CA PRO A 15 12.47 9.17 -7.79
C PRO A 15 12.95 10.02 -6.61
N VAL A 16 12.24 11.11 -6.34
CA VAL A 16 12.59 12.06 -5.26
C VAL A 16 12.40 11.43 -3.87
N HIS A 17 11.44 10.51 -3.74
CA HIS A 17 11.12 9.83 -2.49
C HIS A 17 11.42 8.34 -2.58
N ASP A 18 11.95 7.75 -1.49
CA ASP A 18 12.15 6.30 -1.39
C ASP A 18 10.78 5.60 -1.38
N LEU A 19 10.68 4.46 -2.10
CA LEU A 19 9.44 3.69 -2.17
C LEU A 19 8.98 3.18 -0.80
N ARG A 20 9.92 2.95 0.13
CA ARG A 20 9.57 2.55 1.50
C ARG A 20 8.78 3.64 2.20
N GLU A 21 9.15 4.91 2.01
CA GLU A 21 8.43 6.04 2.59
C GLU A 21 7.03 6.20 2.00
N ILE A 22 6.88 5.97 0.68
CA ILE A 22 5.56 5.92 0.04
C ILE A 22 4.69 4.82 0.65
N VAL A 23 5.23 3.60 0.79
CA VAL A 23 4.48 2.48 1.40
C VAL A 23 4.14 2.78 2.87
N ASN A 24 5.07 3.35 3.65
CA ASN A 24 4.82 3.72 5.03
C ASN A 24 3.68 4.74 5.14
N ALA A 25 3.66 5.76 4.28
CA ALA A 25 2.58 6.75 4.23
C ALA A 25 1.23 6.13 3.88
N ILE A 26 1.17 5.23 2.87
CA ILE A 26 -0.05 4.51 2.51
C ILE A 26 -0.56 3.67 3.70
N LEU A 27 0.33 2.95 4.38
CA LEU A 27 -0.04 2.14 5.55
C LEU A 27 -0.50 3.01 6.73
N TYR A 28 0.08 4.21 6.89
CA TYR A 28 -0.34 5.17 7.92
C TYR A 28 -1.78 5.64 7.68
N VAL A 29 -2.12 6.01 6.45
CA VAL A 29 -3.50 6.38 6.06
C VAL A 29 -4.44 5.19 6.25
N ALA A 30 -4.06 4.00 5.78
CA ALA A 30 -4.89 2.79 5.94
C ALA A 30 -5.16 2.43 7.41
N ARG A 31 -4.20 2.69 8.30
CA ARG A 31 -4.31 2.38 9.74
C ARG A 31 -5.15 3.39 10.52
N THR A 32 -5.11 4.66 10.12
CA THR A 32 -5.74 5.78 10.84
C THR A 32 -7.08 6.19 10.24
N GLY A 33 -7.31 5.91 8.95
CA GLY A 33 -8.51 6.29 8.22
C GLY A 33 -8.61 7.80 7.92
N MET A 34 -7.55 8.56 8.11
CA MET A 34 -7.56 10.01 7.85
C MET A 34 -7.59 10.33 6.36
N ALA A 35 -8.11 11.52 6.02
CA ALA A 35 -7.99 12.05 4.67
C ALA A 35 -6.52 12.24 4.28
N TRP A 36 -6.20 12.00 3.01
CA TRP A 36 -4.83 12.09 2.48
C TRP A 36 -4.23 13.49 2.69
N GLU A 37 -5.06 14.53 2.64
CA GLU A 37 -4.70 15.92 2.86
C GLU A 37 -4.14 16.19 4.26
N TYR A 38 -4.49 15.34 5.23
CA TYR A 38 -4.03 15.44 6.62
C TYR A 38 -2.80 14.58 6.93
N LEU A 39 -2.16 14.01 5.91
CA LEU A 39 -0.93 13.25 6.09
C LEU A 39 0.16 14.12 6.75
N PRO A 40 0.82 13.64 7.83
CA PRO A 40 1.88 14.40 8.50
C PRO A 40 3.01 14.83 7.54
N HIS A 41 3.58 16.01 7.79
CA HIS A 41 4.62 16.60 6.93
C HIS A 41 5.95 15.83 6.90
N ASP A 42 6.17 14.90 7.84
CA ASP A 42 7.34 14.01 7.85
C ASP A 42 7.27 12.95 6.73
N PHE A 43 6.08 12.72 6.16
CA PHE A 43 5.90 11.85 5.00
C PHE A 43 6.09 12.59 3.67
N PRO A 44 6.31 11.87 2.56
CA PRO A 44 6.23 12.45 1.23
C PRO A 44 4.90 13.18 0.99
N PRO A 45 4.85 14.19 0.09
CA PRO A 45 3.65 14.97 -0.15
C PRO A 45 2.43 14.09 -0.46
N ALA A 46 1.30 14.40 0.18
CA ALA A 46 0.05 13.62 0.08
C ALA A 46 -0.35 13.29 -1.37
N LYS A 47 -0.26 14.28 -2.27
CA LYS A 47 -0.54 14.08 -3.70
C LYS A 47 0.36 13.02 -4.32
N THR A 48 1.66 13.06 -4.04
CA THR A 48 2.62 12.08 -4.56
C THR A 48 2.30 10.69 -4.03
N VAL A 49 2.04 10.55 -2.73
CA VAL A 49 1.65 9.28 -2.13
C VAL A 49 0.38 8.73 -2.77
N TYR A 50 -0.64 9.58 -2.95
CA TYR A 50 -1.89 9.22 -3.59
C TYR A 50 -1.71 8.81 -5.05
N ASP A 51 -0.89 9.52 -5.83
CA ASP A 51 -0.61 9.18 -7.23
C ASP A 51 0.00 7.76 -7.34
N TYR A 52 0.91 7.40 -6.43
CA TYR A 52 1.45 6.03 -6.35
C TYR A 52 0.37 5.01 -5.98
N TYR A 53 -0.40 5.29 -4.92
CA TYR A 53 -1.49 4.44 -4.47
C TYR A 53 -2.51 4.20 -5.59
N ALA A 54 -3.03 5.25 -6.21
CA ALA A 54 -4.02 5.16 -7.29
C ALA A 54 -3.50 4.35 -8.49
N LYS A 55 -2.21 4.51 -8.83
CA LYS A 55 -1.58 3.70 -9.87
C LYS A 55 -1.53 2.22 -9.49
N TRP A 56 -1.14 1.92 -8.26
CA TRP A 56 -1.01 0.54 -7.76
C TRP A 56 -2.34 -0.16 -7.52
N GLU A 57 -3.38 0.57 -7.12
CA GLU A 57 -4.73 0.03 -7.08
C GLU A 57 -5.21 -0.32 -8.49
N LYS A 58 -4.99 0.59 -9.45
CA LYS A 58 -5.40 0.39 -10.84
C LYS A 58 -4.72 -0.81 -11.49
N ASP A 59 -3.45 -1.07 -11.19
CA ASP A 59 -2.69 -2.20 -11.76
C ASP A 59 -2.65 -3.45 -10.84
N GLY A 60 -3.40 -3.43 -9.73
CA GLY A 60 -3.50 -4.54 -8.78
C GLY A 60 -2.20 -4.85 -8.04
N THR A 61 -1.22 -3.94 -8.00
CA THR A 61 0.03 -4.13 -7.25
C THR A 61 -0.24 -4.31 -5.77
N THR A 62 -1.12 -3.51 -5.16
CA THR A 62 -1.43 -3.61 -3.73
C THR A 62 -2.03 -4.96 -3.38
N ALA A 63 -2.99 -5.45 -4.18
CA ALA A 63 -3.60 -6.77 -4.01
C ALA A 63 -2.56 -7.90 -4.08
N ARG A 64 -1.67 -7.86 -5.09
CA ARG A 64 -0.59 -8.85 -5.25
C ARG A 64 0.37 -8.85 -4.07
N ILE A 65 0.74 -7.67 -3.55
CA ILE A 65 1.58 -7.55 -2.35
C ILE A 65 0.86 -8.11 -1.13
N HIS A 66 -0.42 -7.77 -0.95
CA HIS A 66 -1.24 -8.27 0.15
C HIS A 66 -1.30 -9.81 0.13
N ASP A 67 -1.63 -10.41 -1.01
CA ASP A 67 -1.73 -11.85 -1.16
C ASP A 67 -0.40 -12.56 -0.86
N LEU A 68 0.71 -12.01 -1.37
CA LEU A 68 2.04 -12.57 -1.09
C LEU A 68 2.38 -12.53 0.39
N LEU A 69 2.13 -11.41 1.06
CA LEU A 69 2.39 -11.26 2.50
C LEU A 69 1.47 -12.15 3.32
N ARG A 70 0.19 -12.23 2.96
CA ARG A 70 -0.81 -13.10 3.61
C ARG A 70 -0.38 -14.56 3.53
N SER A 71 0.02 -15.04 2.36
CA SER A 71 0.51 -16.42 2.17
C SER A 71 1.72 -16.72 3.04
N ARG A 72 2.73 -15.83 3.03
CA ARG A 72 3.95 -15.99 3.85
C ARG A 72 3.67 -16.05 5.34
N VAL A 73 2.76 -15.20 5.83
CA VAL A 73 2.36 -15.21 7.25
C VAL A 73 1.64 -16.51 7.60
N ARG A 74 0.79 -17.03 6.71
CA ARG A 74 0.10 -18.31 6.95
C ARG A 74 1.05 -19.50 6.99
N GLU A 75 1.98 -19.57 6.03
CA GLU A 75 3.01 -20.60 5.99
C GLU A 75 3.90 -20.56 7.23
N ALA A 76 4.33 -19.36 7.67
CA ALA A 76 5.12 -19.18 8.89
C ALA A 76 4.38 -19.63 10.17
N LEU A 77 3.05 -19.65 10.14
CA LEU A 77 2.20 -20.15 11.22
C LEU A 77 1.84 -21.65 11.05
N GLY A 78 2.45 -22.36 10.10
CA GLY A 78 2.17 -23.77 9.82
C GLY A 78 0.81 -24.04 9.18
N ARG A 79 0.22 -23.05 8.52
CA ARG A 79 -1.08 -23.15 7.82
C ARG A 79 -0.88 -23.19 6.31
N ASP A 80 -1.82 -23.78 5.58
CA ASP A 80 -1.84 -23.70 4.12
C ASP A 80 -1.88 -22.24 3.65
N ALA A 81 -1.13 -21.90 2.58
CA ALA A 81 -1.06 -20.57 2.01
C ALA A 81 -2.45 -20.05 1.60
N GLN A 82 -3.28 -20.93 1.04
CA GLN A 82 -4.66 -20.63 0.71
C GLN A 82 -5.59 -20.98 1.88
N PRO A 83 -6.52 -20.09 2.24
CA PRO A 83 -7.52 -20.37 3.25
C PRO A 83 -8.55 -21.35 2.68
N SER A 84 -9.02 -22.28 3.50
CA SER A 84 -10.16 -23.15 3.15
C SER A 84 -11.50 -22.41 3.21
N ALA A 85 -11.58 -21.30 3.95
CA ALA A 85 -12.75 -20.45 4.07
C ALA A 85 -12.36 -18.99 4.31
N ALA A 86 -13.18 -18.05 3.82
CA ALA A 86 -13.05 -16.62 4.06
C ALA A 86 -14.39 -16.04 4.55
N VAL A 87 -14.34 -15.17 5.56
CA VAL A 87 -15.49 -14.40 6.02
C VAL A 87 -15.37 -13.00 5.45
N LEU A 88 -16.35 -12.59 4.63
CA LEU A 88 -16.43 -11.25 4.08
C LEU A 88 -17.47 -10.48 4.88
N ASP A 89 -17.03 -9.45 5.60
CA ASP A 89 -17.91 -8.49 6.25
C ASP A 89 -17.96 -7.21 5.42
N ALA A 90 -19.16 -6.73 5.12
CA ALA A 90 -19.38 -5.49 4.40
C ALA A 90 -20.13 -4.52 5.31
N GLN A 91 -19.44 -3.49 5.79
CA GLN A 91 -20.05 -2.43 6.57
C GLN A 91 -20.42 -1.26 5.65
N SER A 92 -21.68 -0.82 5.73
CA SER A 92 -22.11 0.41 5.09
C SER A 92 -21.81 1.60 6.00
N VAL A 93 -21.02 2.56 5.49
CA VAL A 93 -20.78 3.82 6.21
C VAL A 93 -21.95 4.75 5.94
N LYS A 94 -22.74 5.07 6.97
CA LYS A 94 -23.75 6.13 6.89
C LYS A 94 -23.02 7.46 6.72
N ARG A 95 -23.11 8.05 5.54
CA ARG A 95 -22.67 9.44 5.32
C ARG A 95 -23.76 10.36 5.88
N LEU A 96 -23.37 11.37 6.65
CA LEU A 96 -24.25 12.52 6.86
C LEU A 96 -24.37 13.25 5.51
N ALA A 97 -25.59 13.37 5.01
CA ALA A 97 -25.88 14.36 3.97
C ALA A 97 -25.80 15.74 4.63
N MET A 98 -24.96 16.61 4.05
CA MET A 98 -24.88 18.03 4.40
C MET A 98 -25.87 18.80 3.52
#